data_AF-A0A964U062-F1
#
_entry.id   AF-A0A964U062-F1
#
_cell.length_a   1.000
_cell.length_b   1.000
_cell.length_c   1.000
_cell.angle_alpha   90.00
_cell.angle_beta   90.00
_cell.angle_gamma   90.00
#
_symmetry.space_group_name_H-M   'P 1'
#
loop_
_entity.id
_entity.type
_entity.pdbx_description
1 polymer ?
#
loop_
_entity_poly.entity_id
_entity_poly.type
_entity_poly.pdbx_seq_one_letter_code
_entity_poly.pdbx_strand_id
1 'polypeptide(L)'
;MSGLLALLDDVAAIAKLAASSVDDVAGMAAKAGSKAAGVVIDDAAVTPKYVHGLDPKRELPIIWKIARASFFNKLVILLPVALALNAFAPWLITPLLMLGGFYLCFEGAEKVFHWLLPHGDAQVEKDLDVGDPVHLEETRVRGAIKTDFILSAEIMTITLAAIPAGTFWLEAATLAVVAIAITAVVYGTVALIVK
;
A
#
# COMPACT_ATOMS: atom_id res chain seq x y z
N MET A 1 -49.80 -4.27 17.54
CA MET A 1 -48.78 -5.03 16.78
C MET A 1 -48.11 -4.23 15.66
N SER A 2 -48.68 -3.12 15.17
CA SER A 2 -48.10 -2.33 14.07
C SER A 2 -46.72 -1.70 14.37
N GLY A 3 -46.45 -1.27 15.60
CA GLY A 3 -45.16 -0.63 15.93
C GLY A 3 -43.93 -1.56 15.91
N LEU A 4 -44.09 -2.84 16.23
CA LEU A 4 -42.97 -3.80 16.20
C LEU A 4 -42.61 -4.20 14.76
N LEU A 5 -43.62 -4.32 13.89
CA LEU A 5 -43.42 -4.61 12.48
C LEU A 5 -42.78 -3.42 11.74
N ALA A 6 -43.17 -2.18 12.08
CA ALA A 6 -42.52 -0.99 11.55
C ALA A 6 -41.04 -0.90 11.98
N LEU A 7 -40.72 -1.24 13.23
CA LEU A 7 -39.35 -1.22 13.73
C LEU A 7 -38.48 -2.31 13.08
N LEU A 8 -39.06 -3.48 12.78
CA LEU A 8 -38.40 -4.53 12.01
C LEU A 8 -38.19 -4.14 10.54
N ASP A 9 -39.13 -3.40 9.93
CA ASP A 9 -39.02 -2.89 8.56
C ASP A 9 -37.93 -1.81 8.46
N ASP A 10 -37.82 -0.92 9.44
CA ASP A 10 -36.73 0.07 9.53
C ASP A 10 -35.35 -0.61 9.69
N VAL A 11 -35.25 -1.65 10.52
CA VAL A 11 -34.01 -2.43 10.65
C VAL A 11 -33.68 -3.15 9.35
N ALA A 12 -34.67 -3.72 8.66
CA ALA A 12 -34.47 -4.34 7.35
C ALA A 12 -34.02 -3.32 6.29
N ALA A 13 -34.58 -2.11 6.31
CA ALA A 13 -34.20 -1.02 5.42
C ALA A 13 -32.76 -0.54 5.70
N ILE A 14 -32.37 -0.36 6.96
CA ILE A 14 -31.01 0.00 7.36
C ILE A 14 -30.03 -1.11 7.00
N ALA A 15 -30.38 -2.38 7.24
CA ALA A 15 -29.54 -3.53 6.88
C ALA A 15 -29.33 -3.61 5.35
N LYS A 16 -30.38 -3.34 4.57
CA LYS A 16 -30.31 -3.33 3.10
C LYS A 16 -29.47 -2.16 2.58
N LEU A 17 -29.61 -0.97 3.19
CA LEU A 17 -28.79 0.20 2.87
C LEU A 17 -27.31 -0.02 3.24
N ALA A 18 -27.06 -0.66 4.38
CA ALA A 18 -25.71 -1.05 4.80
C ALA A 18 -25.11 -2.06 3.81
N ALA A 19 -25.86 -3.08 3.41
CA ALA A 19 -25.42 -4.07 2.43
C ALA A 19 -25.04 -3.41 1.09
N SER A 20 -25.88 -2.52 0.54
CA SER A 20 -25.55 -1.81 -0.70
C SER A 20 -24.30 -0.94 -0.57
N SER A 21 -24.12 -0.27 0.58
CA SER A 21 -22.92 0.55 0.82
C SER A 21 -21.63 -0.29 0.90
N VAL A 22 -21.72 -1.52 1.40
CA VAL A 22 -20.58 -2.45 1.43
C VAL A 22 -20.24 -2.93 0.02
N ASP A 23 -21.24 -3.23 -0.80
CA ASP A 23 -21.02 -3.63 -2.19
C ASP A 23 -20.36 -2.51 -3.00
N ASP A 24 -20.78 -1.25 -2.80
CA ASP A 24 -20.18 -0.08 -3.43
C ASP A 24 -18.71 0.11 -3.00
N VAL A 25 -18.43 0.02 -1.69
CA VAL A 25 -17.07 0.11 -1.16
C VAL A 25 -16.19 -1.01 -1.71
N ALA A 26 -16.70 -2.24 -1.79
CA ALA A 26 -15.96 -3.38 -2.32
C ALA A 26 -15.66 -3.22 -3.82
N GLY A 27 -16.64 -2.81 -4.62
CA GLY A 27 -16.47 -2.56 -6.05
C GLY A 27 -15.49 -1.43 -6.33
N MET A 28 -15.58 -0.34 -5.55
CA MET A 28 -14.65 0.78 -5.66
C MET A 28 -13.25 0.40 -5.20
N ALA A 29 -13.12 -0.37 -4.12
CA ALA A 29 -11.83 -0.86 -3.64
C ALA A 29 -11.14 -1.77 -4.67
N ALA A 30 -11.90 -2.66 -5.31
CA ALA A 30 -11.37 -3.52 -6.38
C ALA A 30 -10.87 -2.68 -7.57
N LYS A 31 -11.67 -1.72 -8.03
CA LYS A 31 -11.30 -0.83 -9.13
C LYS A 31 -10.07 0.03 -8.78
N ALA A 32 -10.08 0.67 -7.62
CA ALA A 32 -9.00 1.55 -7.18
C ALA A 32 -7.71 0.76 -6.90
N GLY A 33 -7.81 -0.41 -6.25
CA GLY A 33 -6.70 -1.33 -6.06
C GLY A 33 -6.08 -1.80 -7.38
N SER A 34 -6.89 -2.06 -8.41
CA SER A 34 -6.38 -2.42 -9.74
C SER A 34 -5.52 -1.31 -10.38
N LYS A 35 -5.79 -0.03 -10.06
CA LYS A 35 -5.00 1.11 -10.55
C LYS A 35 -3.64 1.21 -9.86
N ALA A 36 -3.54 0.73 -8.61
CA ALA A 36 -2.29 0.67 -7.86
C ALA A 36 -1.49 -0.62 -8.12
N ALA A 37 -1.98 -1.55 -8.92
CA ALA A 37 -1.39 -2.89 -9.07
C ALA A 37 0.09 -2.87 -9.49
N GLY A 38 0.50 -1.95 -10.37
CA GLY A 38 1.91 -1.82 -10.77
C GLY A 38 2.84 -1.49 -9.60
N VAL A 39 2.44 -0.55 -8.75
CA VAL A 39 3.20 -0.13 -7.56
C VAL A 39 3.14 -1.21 -6.46
N VAL A 40 2.02 -1.93 -6.34
CA VAL A 40 1.89 -3.08 -5.42
C VAL A 40 2.86 -4.21 -5.78
N ILE A 41 3.05 -4.47 -7.07
CA ILE A 41 4.02 -5.48 -7.54
C ILE A 41 5.45 -5.04 -7.20
N ASP A 42 5.77 -3.76 -7.38
CA ASP A 42 7.08 -3.22 -7.02
C ASP A 42 7.36 -3.31 -5.51
N ASP A 43 6.38 -2.96 -4.67
CA ASP A 43 6.45 -3.08 -3.20
C ASP A 43 6.74 -4.53 -2.76
N ALA A 44 6.04 -5.49 -3.38
CA ALA A 44 6.26 -6.93 -3.16
C ALA A 44 7.65 -7.40 -3.61
N ALA A 45 8.26 -6.77 -4.62
CA ALA A 45 9.60 -7.09 -5.12
C ALA A 45 10.71 -6.45 -4.28
N VAL A 46 10.45 -5.30 -3.64
CA VAL A 46 11.43 -4.57 -2.83
C VAL A 46 11.56 -5.15 -1.42
N THR A 47 10.46 -5.58 -0.81
CA THR A 47 10.44 -6.03 0.60
C THR A 47 11.37 -7.23 0.91
N PRO A 48 11.47 -8.30 0.09
CA PRO A 48 12.36 -9.43 0.36
C PRO A 48 13.84 -9.04 0.45
N LYS A 49 14.25 -7.94 -0.20
CA LYS A 49 15.65 -7.45 -0.19
C LYS A 49 16.13 -7.06 1.21
N TYR A 50 15.21 -6.68 2.11
CA TYR A 50 15.54 -6.26 3.47
C TYR A 50 15.82 -7.43 4.42
N VAL A 51 15.36 -8.64 4.08
CA VAL A 51 15.59 -9.85 4.88
C VAL A 51 16.64 -10.78 4.27
N HIS A 52 17.03 -10.54 3.01
CA HIS A 52 18.05 -11.31 2.32
C HIS A 52 19.38 -11.38 3.09
N GLY A 53 19.92 -12.59 3.24
CA GLY A 53 21.18 -12.86 3.94
C GLY A 53 21.08 -12.87 5.47
N LEU A 54 19.88 -12.80 6.04
CA LEU A 54 19.64 -13.07 7.47
C LEU A 54 19.42 -14.57 7.71
N ASP A 55 19.47 -15.00 8.98
CA ASP A 55 19.07 -16.36 9.34
C ASP A 55 17.59 -16.59 8.94
N PRO A 56 17.27 -17.66 8.19
CA PRO A 56 15.90 -17.98 7.76
C PRO A 56 14.87 -18.00 8.89
N LYS A 57 15.30 -18.32 10.12
CA LYS A 57 14.41 -18.30 11.30
C LYS A 57 13.91 -16.90 11.67
N ARG A 58 14.55 -15.85 11.16
CA ARG A 58 14.32 -14.44 11.54
C ARG A 58 13.60 -13.62 10.46
N GLU A 59 13.53 -14.12 9.24
CA GLU A 59 12.92 -13.42 8.11
C GLU A 59 11.42 -13.16 8.34
N LEU A 60 10.64 -14.19 8.69
CA LEU A 60 9.21 -14.07 8.99
C LEU A 60 8.91 -13.11 10.17
N PRO A 61 9.58 -13.21 11.33
CA PRO A 61 9.44 -12.24 12.40
C PRO A 61 9.72 -10.79 11.98
N ILE A 62 10.69 -10.57 11.09
CA ILE A 62 11.01 -9.24 10.56
C ILE A 62 9.91 -8.75 9.62
N ILE A 63 9.48 -9.57 8.67
CA ILE A 63 8.38 -9.24 7.75
C ILE A 63 7.13 -8.88 8.54
N TRP A 64 6.82 -9.60 9.62
CA TRP A 64 5.69 -9.29 10.48
C TRP A 64 5.81 -7.92 11.16
N LYS A 65 7.01 -7.53 11.62
CA LYS A 65 7.24 -6.18 12.18
C LYS A 65 7.00 -5.10 11.12
N ILE A 66 7.49 -5.32 9.90
CA ILE A 66 7.32 -4.38 8.79
C ILE A 66 5.83 -4.30 8.40
N ALA A 67 5.14 -5.44 8.27
CA ALA A 67 3.72 -5.51 7.95
C ALA A 67 2.84 -4.76 8.96
N ARG A 68 3.11 -4.90 10.27
CA ARG A 68 2.39 -4.17 11.32
C ARG A 68 2.63 -2.67 11.26
N ALA A 69 3.88 -2.25 11.00
CA ALA A 69 4.20 -0.85 10.82
C ALA A 69 3.53 -0.28 9.57
N SER A 70 3.55 -1.03 8.45
CA SER A 70 2.89 -0.69 7.19
C SER A 70 1.38 -0.50 7.36
N PHE A 71 0.72 -1.43 8.06
CA PHE A 71 -0.69 -1.35 8.38
C PHE A 71 -1.04 -0.07 9.16
N PHE A 72 -0.25 0.24 10.20
CA PHE A 72 -0.40 1.46 10.98
C PHE A 72 -0.15 2.71 10.12
N ASN A 73 0.92 2.71 9.33
CA ASN A 73 1.26 3.80 8.42
C ASN A 73 0.13 4.09 7.43
N LYS A 74 -0.41 3.07 6.78
CA LYS A 74 -1.49 3.20 5.80
C LYS A 74 -2.79 3.71 6.43
N LEU A 75 -3.24 3.11 7.54
CA LEU A 75 -4.55 3.44 8.12
C LEU A 75 -4.54 4.65 9.06
N VAL A 76 -3.48 4.86 9.83
CA VAL A 76 -3.43 5.88 10.89
C VAL A 76 -2.77 7.17 10.42
N ILE A 77 -1.88 7.09 9.42
CA ILE A 77 -1.15 8.26 8.92
C ILE A 77 -1.61 8.62 7.50
N LEU A 78 -1.44 7.72 6.54
CA LEU A 78 -1.66 8.03 5.13
C LEU A 78 -3.13 8.20 4.78
N LEU A 79 -4.03 7.37 5.32
CA LEU A 79 -5.47 7.50 5.09
C LEU A 79 -6.02 8.88 5.53
N PRO A 80 -5.82 9.35 6.77
CA PRO A 80 -6.31 10.67 7.16
C PRO A 80 -5.63 11.80 6.39
N VAL A 81 -4.33 11.67 6.07
CA VAL A 81 -3.63 12.64 5.21
C VAL A 81 -4.23 12.68 3.80
N ALA A 82 -4.52 11.53 3.21
CA ALA A 82 -5.14 11.42 1.89
C ALA A 82 -6.54 12.04 1.87
N LEU A 83 -7.36 11.77 2.89
CA LEU A 83 -8.68 12.39 3.02
C LEU A 83 -8.60 13.91 3.24
N ALA A 84 -7.66 14.37 4.06
CA ALA A 84 -7.43 15.80 4.25
C ALA A 84 -6.94 16.46 2.95
N LEU A 85 -6.05 15.80 2.21
CA LEU A 85 -5.60 16.27 0.90
C LEU A 85 -6.77 16.42 -0.07
N ASN A 86 -7.65 15.41 -0.14
CA ASN A 86 -8.84 15.47 -0.99
C ASN A 86 -9.81 16.59 -0.58
N ALA A 87 -9.97 16.82 0.73
CA ALA A 87 -10.90 17.82 1.25
C ALA A 87 -10.40 19.27 1.06
N PHE A 88 -9.10 19.53 1.24
CA PHE A 88 -8.55 20.89 1.29
C PHE A 88 -7.75 21.28 0.06
N ALA A 89 -7.11 20.33 -0.61
CA ALA A 89 -6.24 20.58 -1.76
C ALA A 89 -6.29 19.45 -2.81
N PRO A 90 -7.48 19.11 -3.35
CA PRO A 90 -7.62 18.02 -4.32
C PRO A 90 -6.82 18.28 -5.60
N TRP A 91 -6.58 19.56 -5.94
CA TRP A 91 -5.74 19.97 -7.06
C TRP A 91 -4.28 19.52 -6.93
N LEU A 92 -3.82 19.16 -5.72
CA LEU A 92 -2.46 18.68 -5.48
C LEU A 92 -2.30 17.17 -5.77
N ILE A 93 -3.41 16.42 -5.84
CA ILE A 93 -3.37 14.98 -6.16
C ILE A 93 -2.79 14.76 -7.56
N THR A 94 -3.29 15.49 -8.56
CA THR A 94 -2.82 15.39 -9.95
C THR A 94 -1.32 15.68 -10.10
N PRO A 95 -0.74 16.79 -9.59
CA PRO A 95 0.70 17.03 -9.71
C PRO A 95 1.53 16.01 -8.94
N LEU A 96 1.09 15.52 -7.78
CA LEU A 96 1.78 14.43 -7.07
C LEU A 96 1.83 13.16 -7.93
N LEU A 97 0.71 12.79 -8.55
CA LEU A 97 0.65 11.65 -9.47
C LEU A 97 1.47 11.86 -10.75
N MET A 98 1.50 13.09 -11.30
CA MET A 98 2.33 13.39 -12.47
C MET A 98 3.82 13.28 -12.16
N LEU A 99 4.25 13.70 -10.97
CA LEU A 99 5.64 13.56 -10.53
C LEU A 99 6.03 12.09 -10.36
N GLY A 100 5.19 11.29 -9.68
CA GLY A 100 5.41 9.84 -9.55
C GLY A 100 5.43 9.14 -10.91
N GLY A 101 4.43 9.42 -11.75
CA GLY A 101 4.35 8.87 -13.10
C GLY A 101 5.53 9.26 -14.00
N PHE A 102 6.04 10.50 -13.89
CA PHE A 102 7.23 10.92 -14.64
C PHE A 102 8.48 10.13 -14.21
N TYR A 103 8.66 9.93 -12.90
CA TYR A 103 9.76 9.14 -12.37
C TYR A 103 9.68 7.68 -12.82
N LEU A 104 8.49 7.06 -12.75
CA LEU A 104 8.28 5.68 -13.23
C LEU A 104 8.51 5.54 -14.75
N CYS A 105 8.12 6.53 -15.55
CA CYS A 105 8.43 6.55 -16.98
C CYS A 105 9.93 6.62 -17.24
N PHE A 106 10.67 7.39 -16.45
CA PHE A 106 12.13 7.47 -16.52
C PHE A 106 12.79 6.13 -16.17
N GLU A 107 12.45 5.54 -15.02
CA GLU A 107 13.02 4.26 -14.57
C GLU A 107 12.63 3.10 -15.52
N GLY A 108 11.39 3.12 -16.02
CA GLY A 108 10.92 2.15 -17.02
C GLY A 108 11.72 2.24 -18.33
N ALA A 109 11.99 3.45 -18.82
CA ALA A 109 12.81 3.65 -20.02
C ALA A 109 14.25 3.19 -19.81
N GLU A 110 14.84 3.47 -18.64
CA GLU A 110 16.19 3.04 -18.28
C GLU A 110 16.31 1.51 -18.23
N LYS A 111 15.35 0.81 -17.60
CA LYS A 111 15.32 -0.66 -17.56
C LYS A 111 15.21 -1.28 -18.95
N VAL A 112 14.37 -0.71 -19.83
CA VAL A 112 14.25 -1.16 -21.22
C VAL A 112 15.54 -0.90 -21.99
N PHE A 113 16.16 0.26 -21.78
CA PHE A 113 17.42 0.63 -22.41
C PHE A 113 18.57 -0.32 -22.00
N HIS A 114 18.72 -0.61 -20.70
CA HIS A 114 19.69 -1.58 -20.20
C HIS A 114 19.45 -2.99 -20.73
N TRP A 115 18.19 -3.40 -20.92
CA TRP A 115 17.87 -4.70 -21.50
C TRP A 115 18.24 -4.79 -22.99
N LEU A 116 18.06 -3.69 -23.74
CA LEU A 116 18.41 -3.61 -25.17
C LEU A 116 19.92 -3.42 -25.41
N LEU A 117 20.60 -2.74 -24.49
CA LEU A 117 22.03 -2.41 -24.55
C LEU A 117 22.70 -2.72 -23.20
N PRO A 118 22.92 -4.01 -22.89
CA PRO A 118 23.54 -4.42 -21.64
C PRO A 118 24.99 -3.92 -21.58
N HIS A 119 25.20 -2.81 -20.89
CA HIS A 119 26.51 -2.37 -20.42
C HIS A 119 26.68 -2.90 -18.98
N GLY A 120 27.81 -3.54 -18.70
CA GLY A 120 28.07 -4.14 -17.40
C GLY A 120 28.34 -3.08 -16.34
N ASP A 121 27.34 -2.74 -15.54
CA ASP A 121 27.54 -1.88 -14.37
C ASP A 121 28.15 -2.68 -13.22
N ALA A 122 29.47 -2.60 -13.13
CA ALA A 122 30.29 -3.18 -12.09
C ALA A 122 30.39 -2.25 -10.87
N GLN A 123 29.28 -1.90 -10.20
CA GLN A 123 29.34 -1.21 -8.90
C GLN A 123 28.15 -1.63 -8.03
N VAL A 124 28.45 -2.32 -6.92
CA VAL A 124 27.89 -2.22 -5.56
C VAL A 124 28.11 -3.57 -4.86
N GLU A 125 29.36 -3.81 -4.45
CA GLU A 125 29.69 -4.88 -3.50
C GLU A 125 30.72 -4.35 -2.48
N LYS A 126 30.42 -3.18 -1.89
CA LYS A 126 31.20 -2.60 -0.80
C LYS A 126 30.27 -1.80 0.10
N ASP A 127 29.65 -2.46 1.07
CA ASP A 127 29.31 -1.87 2.37
C ASP A 127 28.63 -2.92 3.29
N LEU A 128 29.37 -3.97 3.61
CA LEU A 128 29.03 -4.86 4.72
C LEU A 128 30.24 -5.00 5.64
N ASP A 129 30.60 -3.89 6.29
CA ASP A 129 31.42 -3.95 7.50
C ASP A 129 30.50 -4.11 8.72
N VAL A 130 30.78 -5.14 9.51
CA VAL A 130 29.82 -5.76 10.43
C VAL A 130 29.91 -5.08 11.79
N GLY A 131 28.95 -4.20 12.08
CA GLY A 131 28.53 -3.90 13.44
C GLY A 131 27.63 -4.99 14.01
N ASP A 132 27.33 -4.90 15.32
CA ASP A 132 26.46 -5.80 16.10
C ASP A 132 25.23 -6.30 15.28
N PRO A 133 25.02 -7.63 15.15
CA PRO A 133 23.94 -8.23 14.38
C PRO A 133 22.56 -7.63 14.68
N VAL A 134 22.32 -7.25 15.94
CA VAL A 134 21.04 -6.69 16.37
C VAL A 134 20.84 -5.27 15.81
N HIS A 135 21.88 -4.45 15.85
CA HIS A 135 21.85 -3.09 15.29
C HIS A 135 21.66 -3.08 13.77
N LEU A 136 22.26 -4.04 13.07
CA LEU A 136 22.09 -4.18 11.62
C LEU A 136 20.63 -4.51 11.26
N GLU A 137 19.98 -5.39 12.01
CA GLU A 137 18.60 -5.79 11.76
C GLU A 137 17.60 -4.67 12.07
N GLU A 138 17.79 -3.95 13.18
CA GLU A 138 16.96 -2.78 13.50
C GLU A 138 17.07 -1.72 12.40
N THR A 139 18.28 -1.51 11.88
CA THR A 139 18.53 -0.59 10.78
C THR A 139 17.82 -1.05 9.50
N ARG A 140 17.88 -2.36 9.17
CA ARG A 140 17.17 -2.92 8.02
C ARG A 140 15.65 -2.83 8.17
N VAL A 141 15.10 -3.14 9.35
CA VAL A 141 13.66 -2.99 9.65
C VAL A 141 13.24 -1.54 9.48
N ARG A 142 13.99 -0.59 10.03
CA ARG A 142 13.68 0.84 9.92
C ARG A 142 13.78 1.35 8.48
N GLY A 143 14.76 0.87 7.72
CA GLY A 143 14.91 1.14 6.30
C GLY A 143 13.71 0.62 5.51
N ALA A 144 13.30 -0.62 5.75
CA ALA A 144 12.14 -1.24 5.12
C ALA A 144 10.85 -0.46 5.41
N ILE A 145 10.62 -0.06 6.66
CA ILE A 145 9.44 0.72 7.05
C ILE A 145 9.40 2.09 6.36
N LYS A 146 10.55 2.75 6.17
CA LYS A 146 10.61 4.03 5.46
C LYS A 146 10.29 3.86 3.97
N THR A 147 10.85 2.84 3.33
CA THR A 147 10.58 2.55 1.92
C THR A 147 9.13 2.16 1.71
N ASP A 148 8.58 1.28 2.55
CA ASP A 148 7.15 0.93 2.55
C ASP A 148 6.26 2.16 2.77
N PHE A 149 6.63 3.10 3.64
CA PHE A 149 5.85 4.33 3.84
C PHE A 149 5.73 5.15 2.55
N ILE A 150 6.82 5.28 1.79
CA ILE A 150 6.85 6.03 0.53
C ILE A 150 6.01 5.31 -0.52
N LEU A 151 6.23 4.01 -0.72
CA LEU A 151 5.44 3.17 -1.64
C LEU A 151 3.95 3.18 -1.28
N SER A 152 3.65 3.10 0.02
CA SER A 152 2.29 3.19 0.55
C SER A 152 1.66 4.55 0.24
N ALA A 153 2.39 5.65 0.35
CA ALA A 153 1.88 6.98 0.04
C ALA A 153 1.47 7.08 -1.44
N GLU A 154 2.26 6.52 -2.34
CA GLU A 154 1.93 6.45 -3.76
C GLU A 154 0.68 5.60 -4.00
N ILE A 155 0.64 4.38 -3.45
CA ILE A 155 -0.52 3.47 -3.53
C ILE A 155 -1.80 4.16 -3.04
N MET A 156 -1.75 4.81 -1.88
CA MET A 156 -2.91 5.50 -1.29
C MET A 156 -3.34 6.69 -2.14
N THR A 157 -2.39 7.41 -2.75
CA THR A 157 -2.68 8.56 -3.62
C THR A 157 -3.32 8.12 -4.95
N ILE A 158 -2.79 7.06 -5.58
CA ILE A 158 -3.38 6.46 -6.79
C ILE A 158 -4.80 5.96 -6.49
N THR A 159 -4.97 5.30 -5.36
CA THR A 159 -6.27 4.78 -4.92
C THR A 159 -7.26 5.91 -4.71
N LEU A 160 -6.86 6.96 -3.99
CA LEU A 160 -7.69 8.15 -3.77
C LEU A 160 -8.12 8.79 -5.10
N ALA A 161 -7.21 8.95 -6.05
CA ALA A 161 -7.53 9.53 -7.36
C ALA A 161 -8.42 8.64 -8.24
N ALA A 162 -8.46 7.32 -7.99
CA ALA A 162 -9.30 6.39 -8.71
C ALA A 162 -10.74 6.31 -8.15
N ILE A 163 -10.95 6.82 -6.94
CA ILE A 163 -12.25 6.90 -6.28
C ILE A 163 -13.03 8.09 -6.86
N PRO A 164 -14.24 7.89 -7.40
CA PRO A 164 -15.11 9.00 -7.79
C PRO A 164 -15.44 9.89 -6.59
N ALA A 165 -15.64 11.18 -6.83
CA ALA A 165 -16.09 12.13 -5.81
C ALA A 165 -17.39 11.60 -5.17
N GLY A 166 -17.33 11.32 -3.86
CA GLY A 166 -18.41 10.67 -3.13
C GLY A 166 -18.66 11.32 -1.78
N THR A 167 -19.28 10.57 -0.88
CA THR A 167 -19.32 10.98 0.52
C THR A 167 -17.98 10.66 1.17
N PHE A 168 -17.54 11.53 2.09
CA PHE A 168 -16.31 11.34 2.86
C PHE A 168 -16.19 9.93 3.45
N TRP A 169 -17.28 9.37 3.96
CA TRP A 169 -17.31 8.03 4.56
C TRP A 169 -17.09 6.90 3.56
N LEU A 170 -17.60 7.05 2.34
CA LEU A 170 -17.42 6.05 1.28
C LEU A 170 -15.96 6.08 0.79
N GLU A 171 -15.38 7.27 0.60
CA GLU A 171 -13.96 7.43 0.28
C GLU A 171 -13.07 6.82 1.38
N ALA A 172 -13.35 7.15 2.65
CA ALA A 172 -12.61 6.63 3.79
C ALA A 172 -12.70 5.11 3.91
N ALA A 173 -13.90 4.54 3.78
CA ALA A 173 -14.11 3.10 3.83
C ALA A 173 -13.40 2.38 2.67
N THR A 174 -13.48 2.94 1.46
CA THR A 174 -12.80 2.38 0.27
C THR A 174 -11.29 2.40 0.45
N LEU A 175 -10.71 3.52 0.86
CA LEU A 175 -9.29 3.63 1.15
C LEU A 175 -8.83 2.67 2.25
N ALA A 176 -9.65 2.50 3.30
CA ALA A 176 -9.35 1.56 4.38
C ALA A 176 -9.32 0.11 3.86
N VAL A 177 -10.32 -0.31 3.07
CA VAL A 177 -10.36 -1.65 2.48
C VAL A 177 -9.14 -1.88 1.58
N VAL A 178 -8.79 -0.91 0.74
CA VAL A 178 -7.61 -1.03 -0.13
C VAL A 178 -6.31 -1.11 0.69
N ALA A 179 -6.15 -0.27 1.70
CA ALA A 179 -4.98 -0.30 2.60
C ALA A 179 -4.81 -1.68 3.26
N ILE A 180 -5.90 -2.26 3.76
CA ILE A 180 -5.89 -3.58 4.40
C ILE A 180 -5.57 -4.67 3.36
N ALA A 181 -6.28 -4.68 2.24
CA ALA A 181 -6.13 -5.69 1.19
C ALA A 181 -4.71 -5.70 0.60
N ILE A 182 -4.15 -4.52 0.29
CA ILE A 182 -2.80 -4.41 -0.25
C ILE A 182 -1.76 -4.87 0.78
N THR A 183 -1.92 -4.48 2.05
CA THR A 183 -1.01 -4.95 3.11
C THR A 183 -1.05 -6.49 3.19
N ALA A 184 -2.23 -7.10 3.14
CA ALA A 184 -2.35 -8.55 3.17
C ALA A 184 -1.71 -9.21 1.93
N VAL A 185 -1.93 -8.66 0.74
CA VAL A 185 -1.38 -9.19 -0.52
C VAL A 185 0.14 -9.06 -0.57
N VAL A 186 0.70 -7.89 -0.29
CA VAL A 186 2.15 -7.64 -0.36
C VAL A 186 2.86 -8.52 0.67
N TYR A 187 2.53 -8.37 1.96
CA TYR A 187 3.25 -9.08 3.01
C TYR A 187 2.93 -10.57 3.04
N GLY A 188 1.74 -10.98 2.60
CA GLY A 188 1.40 -12.38 2.38
C GLY A 188 2.25 -13.01 1.26
N THR A 189 2.41 -12.32 0.14
CA THR A 189 3.25 -12.78 -0.98
C THR A 189 4.72 -12.82 -0.56
N VAL A 190 5.22 -11.80 0.13
CA VAL A 190 6.59 -11.76 0.64
C VAL A 190 6.85 -12.91 1.62
N ALA A 191 5.91 -13.19 2.52
CA ALA A 191 6.01 -14.31 3.46
C ALA A 191 6.06 -15.68 2.75
N LEU A 192 5.41 -15.81 1.59
CA LEU A 192 5.48 -17.02 0.75
C LEU A 192 6.82 -17.12 0.00
N ILE A 193 7.40 -16.00 -0.42
CA ILE A 193 8.67 -15.99 -1.16
C ILE A 193 9.86 -16.39 -0.27
N VAL A 194 9.86 -15.98 0.99
CA VAL A 194 10.94 -16.27 1.94
C VAL A 194 10.83 -17.64 2.61
N LYS A 195 9.84 -18.46 2.22
CA LYS A 195 9.57 -19.76 2.84
C LYS A 195 9.76 -20.91 1.87
#